data_AF-A0A2X1AD01-F1
#
_entry.id   AF-A0A2X1AD01-F1
#
_cell.length_a   1.000
_cell.length_b   1.000
_cell.length_c   1.000
_cell.angle_alpha   90.00
_cell.angle_beta   90.00
_cell.angle_gamma   90.00
#
_symmetry.space_group_name_H-M   'P 1'
#
loop_
_entity.id
_entity.type
_entity.pdbx_description
1 polymer ?
#
loop_
_entity_poly.entity_id
_entity_poly.type
_entity_poly.pdbx_seq_one_letter_code
_entity_poly.pdbx_strand_id
1 'polypeptide(L)'
;MSHRVPELTGGLKAKPGEASLAHNGVLFLDELPEYSPQALDSLRQPLETGEIVVARANAHVRYPARFQLVAAMNPCRCGVGGPGRGACGKAPRCQKDYQNRISGPMFDRIDLTVETPAVTAADMILPAPVEGTAEAAARVAAAMQMQEARMVEAGLTGMQALNARASGEALERFAAPDQAGRALLMKAGEAGGLTARGWTRTLRLARTIADLDGADGVLRRHVAEALMYRRSTVGAHEDFDRQASRRALFPVQESGAGQTPFVWN
;
A
#
# COMPACT_ATOMS: atom_id res chain seq x y z
N MET A 1 17.63 18.83 4.01
CA MET A 1 17.39 19.66 2.81
C MET A 1 15.91 20.02 2.80
N SER A 2 15.57 21.32 2.80
CA SER A 2 14.17 21.76 2.80
C SER A 2 13.64 21.70 1.37
N HIS A 3 13.02 20.57 1.00
CA HIS A 3 12.37 20.41 -0.30
C HIS A 3 11.16 21.33 -0.33
N ARG A 4 11.27 22.39 -1.14
CA ARG A 4 10.25 23.45 -1.24
C ARG A 4 9.13 22.94 -2.14
N VAL A 5 7.89 23.02 -1.63
CA VAL A 5 6.59 22.80 -2.30
C VAL A 5 6.56 23.05 -3.82
N PRO A 6 7.16 24.12 -4.39
CA PRO A 6 7.22 24.34 -5.84
C PRO A 6 7.90 23.25 -6.70
N GLU A 7 8.74 22.35 -6.17
CA GLU A 7 9.42 21.36 -7.02
C GLU A 7 8.54 20.17 -7.41
N LEU A 8 7.68 19.69 -6.50
CA LEU A 8 6.88 18.49 -6.76
C LEU A 8 5.78 18.71 -7.81
N THR A 9 5.09 19.86 -7.75
CA THR A 9 3.90 20.11 -8.60
C THR A 9 3.98 21.37 -9.46
N GLY A 10 5.05 22.18 -9.41
CA GLY A 10 5.23 23.28 -10.38
C GLY A 10 6.07 24.46 -9.89
N GLY A 11 7.12 24.78 -10.64
CA GLY A 11 8.16 25.75 -10.25
C GLY A 11 7.82 27.22 -10.50
N LEU A 12 8.73 28.11 -10.09
CA LEU A 12 8.58 29.60 -10.10
C LEU A 12 8.23 30.23 -11.47
N LYS A 13 8.46 29.52 -12.60
CA LYS A 13 8.19 30.00 -13.97
C LYS A 13 7.09 29.20 -14.70
N ALA A 14 6.10 28.70 -13.95
CA ALA A 14 5.09 27.78 -14.48
C ALA A 14 5.70 26.56 -15.19
N LYS A 15 6.91 26.14 -14.78
CA LYS A 15 7.60 24.95 -15.30
C LYS A 15 6.97 23.68 -14.73
N PRO A 16 7.04 22.54 -15.45
CA PRO A 16 6.62 21.26 -14.91
C PRO A 16 7.41 20.95 -13.62
N GLY A 17 6.72 20.37 -12.64
CA GLY A 17 7.33 19.82 -11.42
C GLY A 17 7.77 18.36 -11.61
N GLU A 18 8.39 17.79 -10.59
CA GLU A 18 8.87 16.39 -10.58
C GLU A 18 7.75 15.39 -10.90
N ALA A 19 6.54 15.60 -10.39
CA ALA A 19 5.39 14.76 -10.68
C ALA A 19 4.98 14.79 -12.17
N SER A 20 5.14 15.93 -12.84
CA SER A 20 4.93 16.02 -14.29
C SER A 20 6.06 15.35 -15.08
N LEU A 21 7.30 15.52 -14.62
CA LEU A 21 8.46 14.89 -15.25
C LEU A 21 8.44 13.36 -15.12
N ALA A 22 7.82 12.83 -14.06
CA ALA A 22 7.60 11.41 -13.84
C ALA A 22 6.40 10.84 -14.63
N HIS A 23 5.81 11.59 -15.58
CA HIS A 23 4.66 11.11 -16.36
C HIS A 23 4.97 9.79 -17.10
N ASN A 24 4.12 8.80 -16.90
CA ASN A 24 4.25 7.40 -17.35
C ASN A 24 5.47 6.66 -16.77
N GLY A 25 6.08 7.21 -15.71
CA GLY A 25 7.15 6.59 -14.95
C GLY A 25 6.80 6.47 -13.47
N VAL A 26 7.85 6.49 -12.64
CA VAL A 26 7.76 6.34 -11.18
C VAL A 26 8.22 7.64 -10.52
N LEU A 27 7.40 8.15 -9.59
CA LEU A 27 7.82 9.18 -8.64
C LEU A 27 8.18 8.46 -7.33
N PHE A 28 9.47 8.41 -7.01
CA PHE A 28 9.96 7.79 -5.79
C PHE A 28 10.21 8.84 -4.70
N LEU A 29 9.60 8.67 -3.54
CA LEU A 29 9.79 9.55 -2.37
C LEU A 29 10.37 8.75 -1.21
N ASP A 30 11.65 8.96 -0.92
CA ASP A 30 12.28 8.42 0.28
C ASP A 30 12.00 9.31 1.49
N GLU A 31 11.87 8.72 2.68
CA GLU A 31 11.53 9.40 3.92
C GLU A 31 10.25 10.25 3.84
N LEU A 32 9.14 9.65 3.37
CA LEU A 32 7.87 10.34 3.08
C LEU A 32 7.41 11.38 4.16
N PRO A 33 7.49 11.12 5.48
CA PRO A 33 7.08 12.08 6.51
C PRO A 33 8.03 13.28 6.72
N GLU A 34 9.19 13.31 6.05
CA GLU A 34 10.11 14.46 6.08
C GLU A 34 9.69 15.56 5.08
N TYR A 35 8.86 15.24 4.08
CA TYR A 35 8.26 16.25 3.21
C TYR A 35 7.23 17.08 3.98
N SER A 36 7.08 18.35 3.60
CA SER A 36 6.08 19.20 4.23
C SER A 36 4.67 18.70 3.91
N PRO A 37 3.70 18.83 4.84
CA PRO A 37 2.32 18.42 4.60
C PRO A 37 1.72 19.06 3.34
N GLN A 38 2.04 20.33 3.10
CA GLN A 38 1.59 21.04 1.89
C GLN A 38 2.13 20.41 0.60
N ALA A 39 3.36 19.93 0.62
CA ALA A 39 3.98 19.28 -0.54
C ALA A 39 3.31 17.93 -0.82
N LEU A 40 3.09 17.12 0.21
CA LEU A 40 2.38 15.84 0.10
C LEU A 40 0.93 16.02 -0.33
N ASP A 41 0.22 16.98 0.26
CA ASP A 41 -1.16 17.27 -0.10
C ASP A 41 -1.30 17.77 -1.54
N SER A 42 -0.26 18.42 -2.10
CA SER A 42 -0.26 18.84 -3.51
C SER A 42 -0.27 17.66 -4.49
N LEU A 43 0.23 16.48 -4.09
CA LEU A 43 0.22 15.25 -4.91
C LEU A 43 -1.16 14.60 -5.01
N ARG A 44 -2.11 14.99 -4.15
CA ARG A 44 -3.45 14.38 -4.09
C ARG A 44 -4.23 14.50 -5.39
N GLN A 45 -4.21 15.67 -6.03
CA GLN A 45 -4.90 15.90 -7.29
C GLN A 45 -4.22 15.14 -8.44
N PRO A 46 -2.88 15.24 -8.64
CA PRO A 46 -2.18 14.46 -9.66
C PRO A 46 -2.41 12.96 -9.58
N LEU A 47 -2.47 12.39 -8.36
CA LEU A 47 -2.77 10.97 -8.15
C LEU A 47 -4.20 10.57 -8.56
N GLU A 48 -5.13 11.52 -8.63
CA GLU A 48 -6.53 11.28 -9.03
C GLU A 48 -6.76 11.58 -10.51
N THR A 49 -6.31 12.74 -10.99
CA THR A 49 -6.59 13.23 -12.34
C THR A 49 -5.52 12.84 -13.35
N GLY A 50 -4.30 12.55 -12.89
CA GLY A 50 -3.15 12.34 -13.76
C GLY A 50 -2.64 13.62 -14.43
N GLU A 51 -2.98 14.78 -13.90
CA GLU A 51 -2.62 16.09 -14.45
C GLU A 51 -2.37 17.12 -13.35
N ILE A 52 -1.53 18.09 -13.66
CA ILE A 52 -1.20 19.24 -12.83
C ILE A 52 -1.63 20.51 -13.56
N VAL A 53 -2.33 21.39 -12.85
CA VAL A 53 -2.71 22.71 -13.36
C VAL A 53 -1.90 23.77 -12.62
N VAL A 54 -1.06 24.49 -13.34
CA VAL A 54 -0.28 25.62 -12.79
C VAL A 54 -0.91 26.92 -13.25
N ALA A 55 -1.59 27.60 -12.32
CA ALA A 55 -2.14 28.94 -12.52
C ALA A 55 -1.25 29.99 -11.83
N ARG A 56 -0.77 30.96 -12.61
CA ARG A 56 -0.01 32.15 -12.15
C ARG A 56 -0.53 33.38 -12.88
N ALA A 57 -0.23 34.57 -12.37
CA ALA A 57 -0.75 35.85 -12.86
C ALA A 57 -0.72 36.02 -14.39
N ASN A 58 0.27 35.44 -15.08
CA ASN A 58 0.45 35.57 -16.53
C ASN A 58 0.39 34.23 -17.31
N ALA A 59 0.01 33.11 -16.68
CA ALA A 59 0.00 31.81 -17.36
C ALA A 59 -0.94 30.79 -16.69
N HIS A 60 -1.66 30.02 -17.51
CA HIS A 60 -2.46 28.88 -17.08
C HIS A 60 -2.06 27.66 -17.92
N VAL A 61 -1.24 26.78 -17.35
CA VAL A 61 -0.65 25.65 -18.08
C VAL A 61 -1.07 24.33 -17.43
N ARG A 62 -1.42 23.35 -18.26
CA ARG A 62 -1.71 21.97 -17.85
C ARG A 62 -0.53 21.08 -18.22
N TYR A 63 -0.03 20.32 -17.25
CA TYR A 63 1.01 19.32 -17.45
C TYR A 63 0.47 17.92 -17.19
N PRO A 64 0.79 16.92 -18.03
CA PRO A 64 0.48 15.54 -17.71
C PRO A 64 1.30 15.08 -16.50
N ALA A 65 0.73 14.24 -15.65
CA ALA A 65 1.32 13.76 -14.40
C ALA A 65 0.78 12.38 -14.02
N ARG A 66 0.65 11.47 -14.99
CA ARG A 66 0.25 10.06 -14.74
C ARG A 66 1.45 9.22 -14.30
N PHE A 67 1.85 9.29 -13.04
CA PHE A 67 2.98 8.53 -12.48
C PHE A 67 2.50 7.44 -11.52
N GLN A 68 3.35 6.43 -11.28
CA GLN A 68 3.23 5.55 -10.12
C GLN A 68 3.97 6.17 -8.94
N LEU A 69 3.28 6.38 -7.82
CA LEU A 69 3.94 6.81 -6.59
C LEU A 69 4.49 5.60 -5.86
N VAL A 70 5.79 5.62 -5.57
CA VAL A 70 6.45 4.68 -4.67
C VAL A 70 7.06 5.50 -3.54
N ALA A 71 6.79 5.13 -2.29
CA ALA A 71 7.28 5.86 -1.15
C ALA A 71 7.82 4.93 -0.08
N ALA A 72 8.90 5.35 0.58
CA ALA A 72 9.47 4.67 1.73
C ALA A 72 9.37 5.56 2.96
N MET A 73 9.17 4.97 4.13
CA MET A 73 9.23 5.69 5.38
C MET A 73 9.67 4.79 6.53
N ASN A 74 10.39 5.36 7.47
CA ASN A 74 10.67 4.69 8.73
C ASN A 74 9.41 4.64 9.62
N PRO A 75 9.29 3.68 10.53
CA PRO A 75 8.17 3.63 11.47
C PRO A 75 8.22 4.73 12.56
N CYS A 76 9.39 5.31 12.84
CA CYS A 76 9.58 6.51 13.66
C CYS A 76 10.86 7.24 13.24
N ARG A 77 10.91 8.55 13.50
CA ARG A 77 12.07 9.43 13.23
C ARG A 77 13.41 8.91 13.76
N CYS A 78 13.41 8.12 14.84
CA CYS A 78 14.65 7.61 15.43
C CYS A 78 15.31 6.47 14.64
N GLY A 79 14.68 5.95 13.58
CA GLY A 79 15.21 4.85 12.76
C GLY A 79 15.10 3.45 13.38
N VAL A 80 14.96 3.34 14.71
CA VAL A 80 14.95 2.04 15.43
C VAL A 80 13.55 1.46 15.62
N GLY A 81 12.49 2.09 15.12
CA GLY A 81 11.10 1.77 15.47
C GLY A 81 10.51 0.46 14.94
N GLY A 82 11.22 -0.67 14.97
CA GLY A 82 10.66 -1.98 14.59
C GLY A 82 9.67 -2.55 15.62
N PRO A 83 8.91 -3.60 15.26
CA PRO A 83 7.98 -4.27 16.17
C PRO A 83 8.74 -4.99 17.29
N GLY A 84 8.75 -4.38 18.48
CA GLY A 84 9.35 -4.92 19.70
C GLY A 84 9.34 -3.89 20.83
N ARG A 85 9.05 -4.31 22.06
CA ARG A 85 9.20 -3.43 23.24
C ARG A 85 10.67 -3.03 23.37
N GLY A 86 10.99 -1.76 23.16
CA GLY A 86 12.25 -1.18 23.67
C GLY A 86 13.13 -0.40 22.70
N ALA A 87 12.86 -0.36 21.40
CA ALA A 87 13.81 0.28 20.47
C ALA A 87 13.73 1.82 20.45
N CYS A 88 12.54 2.39 20.61
CA CYS A 88 12.36 3.84 20.75
C CYS A 88 11.89 4.17 22.16
N GLY A 89 12.73 4.83 22.96
CA GLY A 89 12.36 5.28 24.32
C GLY A 89 11.21 6.28 24.38
N LYS A 90 10.73 6.77 23.23
CA LYS A 90 9.60 7.71 23.09
C LYS A 90 8.38 7.08 22.40
N ALA A 91 8.40 5.78 22.12
CA ALA A 91 7.23 5.08 21.60
C ALA A 91 6.13 4.97 22.70
N PRO A 92 4.85 5.02 22.33
CA PRO A 92 4.30 5.11 20.97
C PRO A 92 4.22 6.54 20.41
N ARG A 93 4.47 7.58 21.24
CA ARG A 93 4.28 8.98 20.86
C ARG A 93 5.15 9.41 19.67
N CYS A 94 6.44 9.04 19.64
CA CYS A 94 7.30 9.35 18.48
C CYS A 94 6.72 8.80 17.17
N GLN A 95 6.30 7.54 17.17
CA GLN A 95 5.78 6.85 15.99
C GLN A 95 4.52 7.55 15.50
N LYS A 96 3.60 7.83 16.42
CA LYS A 96 2.35 8.54 16.12
C LYS A 96 2.61 9.93 15.56
N ASP A 97 3.44 10.75 16.23
CA ASP A 97 3.75 12.11 15.79
C ASP A 97 4.47 12.13 14.42
N TYR A 98 5.28 11.11 14.14
CA TYR A 98 5.98 10.97 12.85
C TYR A 98 5.04 10.57 11.72
N GLN A 99 4.22 9.52 11.92
CA GLN A 99 3.30 9.00 10.91
C GLN A 99 2.14 9.96 10.63
N ASN A 100 1.68 10.71 11.64
CA ASN A 100 0.62 11.72 11.49
C ASN A 100 1.01 12.93 10.64
N ARG A 101 2.28 13.05 10.22
CA ARG A 101 2.68 14.08 9.25
C ARG A 101 2.09 13.84 7.87
N ILE A 102 1.72 12.60 7.57
CA ILE A 102 1.01 12.26 6.34
C ILE A 102 -0.49 12.34 6.66
N SER A 103 -1.20 13.16 5.89
CA SER A 103 -2.63 13.37 6.10
C SER A 103 -3.41 12.07 5.80
N GLY A 104 -4.48 11.80 6.55
CA GLY A 104 -5.39 10.69 6.25
C GLY A 104 -5.89 10.68 4.80
N PRO A 105 -6.27 11.83 4.20
CA PRO A 105 -6.58 11.91 2.78
C PRO A 105 -5.42 11.50 1.86
N MET A 106 -4.17 11.82 2.19
CA MET A 106 -3.02 11.36 1.40
C MET A 106 -2.84 9.84 1.51
N PHE A 107 -2.96 9.27 2.72
CA PHE A 107 -2.91 7.83 2.93
C PHE A 107 -4.02 7.06 2.20
N ASP A 108 -5.24 7.59 2.14
CA ASP A 108 -6.35 7.00 1.37
C ASP A 108 -6.02 6.90 -0.14
N ARG A 109 -5.02 7.65 -0.61
CA ARG A 109 -4.51 7.60 -1.98
C ARG A 109 -3.38 6.60 -2.21
N ILE A 110 -2.88 5.95 -1.16
CA ILE A 110 -1.90 4.87 -1.27
C ILE A 110 -2.66 3.56 -1.41
N ASP A 111 -2.36 2.81 -2.48
CA ASP A 111 -3.07 1.56 -2.76
C ASP A 111 -2.54 0.36 -1.98
N LEU A 112 -1.24 0.39 -1.69
CA LEU A 112 -0.47 -0.67 -1.08
C LEU A 112 0.43 -0.10 0.01
N THR A 113 0.32 -0.66 1.20
CA THR A 113 1.26 -0.46 2.30
C THR A 113 1.87 -1.82 2.63
N VAL A 114 3.18 -1.91 2.54
CA VAL A 114 3.93 -3.13 2.84
C VAL A 114 4.89 -2.82 3.99
N GLU A 115 4.72 -3.51 5.10
CA GLU A 115 5.67 -3.45 6.20
C GLU A 115 6.84 -4.39 5.91
N THR A 116 8.03 -3.83 5.78
CA THR A 116 9.26 -4.62 5.63
C THR A 116 9.91 -4.76 7.01
N PRO A 117 9.98 -5.97 7.59
CA PRO A 117 10.69 -6.18 8.84
C PRO A 117 12.18 -5.89 8.67
N ALA A 118 12.85 -5.54 9.77
CA ALA A 118 14.30 -5.41 9.76
C ALA A 118 14.94 -6.77 9.42
N VAL A 119 15.93 -6.75 8.53
CA VAL A 119 16.74 -7.92 8.22
C VAL A 119 17.50 -8.34 9.47
N THR A 120 17.27 -9.56 9.94
CA THR A 120 17.98 -10.14 11.08
C THR A 120 19.29 -10.78 10.65
N ALA A 121 20.18 -11.03 11.60
CA ALA A 121 21.40 -11.78 11.32
C ALA A 121 21.11 -13.21 10.84
N ALA A 122 19.99 -13.81 11.27
CA ALA A 122 19.54 -15.12 10.80
C ALA A 122 19.07 -15.08 9.34
N ASP A 123 18.43 -13.98 8.91
CA ASP A 123 17.96 -13.83 7.53
C ASP A 123 19.11 -13.79 6.52
N MET A 124 20.31 -13.34 6.95
CA MET A 124 21.50 -13.33 6.09
C MET A 124 22.05 -14.73 5.77
N ILE A 125 21.60 -15.77 6.48
CA ILE A 125 22.04 -17.17 6.30
C ILE A 125 20.94 -17.98 5.57
N LEU A 126 19.77 -17.38 5.32
CA LEU A 126 18.71 -18.05 4.58
C LEU A 126 19.18 -18.39 3.15
N PRO A 127 18.72 -19.53 2.60
CA PRO A 127 18.95 -19.84 1.20
C PRO A 127 18.35 -18.75 0.31
N ALA A 128 18.86 -18.65 -0.92
CA ALA A 128 18.31 -17.72 -1.90
C ALA A 128 16.80 -17.91 -2.04
N PRO A 129 16.04 -16.82 -2.29
CA PRO A 129 14.61 -16.91 -2.52
C PRO A 129 14.28 -17.96 -3.59
N VAL A 130 13.20 -18.71 -3.36
CA VAL A 130 12.73 -19.78 -4.29
C VAL A 130 12.32 -19.19 -5.64
N GLU A 131 11.88 -17.94 -5.67
CA GLU A 131 11.51 -17.21 -6.88
C GLU A 131 12.53 -16.08 -7.13
N GLY A 132 13.16 -16.09 -8.30
CA GLY A 132 14.02 -15.01 -8.77
C GLY A 132 13.26 -13.97 -9.58
N THR A 133 13.98 -12.93 -10.02
CA THR A 133 13.39 -11.85 -10.82
C THR A 133 12.84 -12.35 -12.17
N ALA A 134 13.44 -13.38 -12.75
CA ALA A 134 12.99 -13.93 -14.03
C ALA A 134 11.63 -14.64 -13.91
N GLU A 135 11.46 -15.45 -12.86
CA GLU A 135 10.22 -16.15 -12.56
C GLU A 135 9.10 -15.16 -12.22
N ALA A 136 9.41 -14.16 -11.38
CA ALA A 136 8.46 -13.09 -11.06
C ALA A 136 8.04 -12.28 -12.31
N ALA A 137 9.00 -11.96 -13.20
CA ALA A 137 8.68 -11.25 -14.45
C ALA A 137 7.77 -12.07 -15.37
N ALA A 138 7.99 -13.39 -15.48
CA ALA A 138 7.13 -14.28 -16.25
C ALA A 138 5.69 -14.32 -15.67
N ARG A 139 5.57 -14.41 -14.34
CA ARG A 139 4.28 -14.38 -13.64
C ARG A 139 3.52 -13.06 -13.86
N VAL A 140 4.23 -11.93 -13.77
CA VAL A 140 3.65 -10.61 -14.05
C VAL A 140 3.22 -10.48 -15.51
N ALA A 141 4.02 -10.98 -16.46
CA ALA A 141 3.68 -10.94 -17.88
C ALA A 141 2.41 -11.74 -18.20
N ALA A 142 2.24 -12.92 -17.61
CA ALA A 142 1.02 -13.72 -17.74
C ALA A 142 -0.21 -12.97 -17.19
N ALA A 143 -0.10 -12.37 -16.00
CA ALA A 143 -1.16 -11.56 -15.42
C ALA A 143 -1.53 -10.34 -16.30
N MET A 144 -0.53 -9.69 -16.90
CA MET A 144 -0.74 -8.57 -17.82
C MET A 144 -1.49 -8.99 -19.09
N GLN A 145 -1.20 -10.18 -19.65
CA GLN A 145 -1.93 -10.71 -20.80
C GLN A 145 -3.41 -10.98 -20.47
N MET A 146 -3.69 -11.57 -19.31
CA MET A 146 -5.06 -11.80 -18.85
C MET A 146 -5.83 -10.49 -18.68
N GLN A 147 -5.17 -9.47 -18.11
CA GLN A 147 -5.73 -8.14 -17.97
C GLN A 147 -6.02 -7.49 -19.33
N GLU A 148 -5.06 -7.53 -20.25
CA GLU A 148 -5.20 -6.94 -21.58
C GLU A 148 -6.37 -7.57 -22.36
N ALA A 149 -6.47 -8.90 -22.35
CA ALA A 149 -7.56 -9.62 -23.01
C ALA A 149 -8.95 -9.16 -22.52
N ARG A 150 -9.16 -9.04 -21.21
CA ARG A 150 -10.43 -8.57 -20.64
C ARG A 150 -10.73 -7.12 -20.98
N MET A 151 -9.70 -6.28 -21.06
CA MET A 151 -9.90 -4.85 -21.31
C MET A 151 -10.20 -4.57 -22.78
N VAL A 152 -9.57 -5.32 -23.69
CA VAL A 152 -9.95 -5.33 -25.10
C VAL A 152 -11.42 -5.76 -25.26
N GLU A 153 -11.87 -6.78 -24.52
CA GLU A 153 -13.28 -7.21 -24.50
C GLU A 153 -14.24 -6.09 -24.03
N ALA A 154 -13.79 -5.21 -23.14
CA ALA A 154 -14.54 -4.03 -22.70
C ALA A 154 -14.30 -2.76 -23.55
N GLY A 155 -13.58 -2.87 -24.67
CA GLY A 155 -13.29 -1.72 -25.55
C GLY A 155 -12.31 -0.70 -24.95
N LEU A 156 -11.54 -1.08 -23.92
CA LEU A 156 -10.56 -0.24 -23.26
C LEU A 156 -9.15 -0.57 -23.78
N THR A 157 -8.37 0.46 -24.11
CA THR A 157 -7.01 0.31 -24.67
C THR A 157 -5.97 1.16 -23.96
N GLY A 158 -4.69 0.80 -24.12
CA GLY A 158 -3.56 1.54 -23.57
C GLY A 158 -3.62 1.61 -22.04
N MET A 159 -3.31 2.77 -21.46
CA MET A 159 -3.28 2.92 -20.00
C MET A 159 -4.65 2.74 -19.32
N GLN A 160 -5.77 2.79 -20.06
CA GLN A 160 -7.11 2.53 -19.51
C GLN A 160 -7.34 1.03 -19.28
N ALA A 161 -6.55 0.17 -19.93
CA ALA A 161 -6.59 -1.27 -19.80
C ALA A 161 -5.86 -1.79 -18.54
N LEU A 162 -5.42 -0.92 -17.62
CA LEU A 162 -4.82 -1.36 -16.36
C LEU A 162 -5.89 -1.64 -15.31
N ASN A 163 -5.79 -2.74 -14.57
CA ASN A 163 -6.66 -3.03 -13.41
C ASN A 163 -6.68 -1.85 -12.43
N ALA A 164 -5.52 -1.19 -12.22
CA ALA A 164 -5.39 -0.01 -11.37
C ALA A 164 -6.29 1.18 -11.80
N ARG A 165 -6.74 1.20 -13.06
CA ARG A 165 -7.61 2.24 -13.61
C ARG A 165 -9.05 1.79 -13.86
N ALA A 166 -9.34 0.49 -13.72
CA ALA A 166 -10.69 -0.05 -13.91
C ALA A 166 -11.73 0.69 -13.06
N SER A 167 -12.83 1.13 -13.66
CA SER A 167 -13.90 1.86 -12.99
C SER A 167 -15.25 1.51 -13.63
N GLY A 168 -16.34 1.88 -12.93
CA GLY A 168 -17.71 1.67 -13.41
C GLY A 168 -17.96 0.22 -13.83
N GLU A 169 -18.56 0.06 -15.00
CA GLU A 169 -18.94 -1.23 -15.56
C GLU A 169 -17.77 -2.21 -15.70
N ALA A 170 -16.58 -1.75 -16.12
CA ALA A 170 -15.42 -2.64 -16.27
C ALA A 170 -14.97 -3.22 -14.93
N LEU A 171 -15.03 -2.43 -13.85
CA LEU A 171 -14.69 -2.91 -12.51
C LEU A 171 -15.75 -3.88 -11.98
N GLU A 172 -17.04 -3.55 -12.15
CA GLU A 172 -18.15 -4.42 -11.75
C GLU A 172 -18.12 -5.76 -12.50
N ARG A 173 -17.79 -5.73 -13.79
CA ARG A 173 -17.75 -6.91 -14.64
C ARG A 173 -16.58 -7.83 -14.31
N PHE A 174 -15.36 -7.29 -14.19
CA PHE A 174 -14.15 -8.12 -14.12
C PHE A 174 -13.57 -8.29 -12.71
N ALA A 175 -13.90 -7.40 -11.78
CA ALA A 175 -13.40 -7.45 -10.41
C ALA A 175 -14.49 -7.79 -9.37
N ALA A 176 -15.71 -8.14 -9.79
CA ALA A 176 -16.73 -8.63 -8.87
C ALA A 176 -16.23 -9.88 -8.12
N PRO A 177 -16.18 -9.84 -6.78
CA PRO A 177 -15.75 -10.99 -6.00
C PRO A 177 -16.84 -12.06 -5.95
N ASP A 178 -16.45 -13.29 -5.62
CA ASP A 178 -17.38 -14.35 -5.24
C ASP A 178 -18.24 -13.95 -4.02
N GLN A 179 -19.26 -14.75 -3.71
CA GLN A 179 -20.17 -14.48 -2.60
C GLN A 179 -19.42 -14.32 -1.27
N ALA A 180 -18.41 -15.15 -1.03
CA ALA A 180 -17.62 -15.15 0.19
C ALA A 180 -16.71 -13.90 0.30
N GLY A 181 -16.16 -13.43 -0.81
CA GLY A 181 -15.38 -12.20 -0.93
C GLY A 181 -16.25 -10.94 -0.78
N ARG A 182 -17.46 -10.93 -1.37
CA ARG A 182 -18.46 -9.87 -1.13
C ARG A 182 -18.80 -9.77 0.35
N ALA A 183 -19.07 -10.90 1.01
CA ALA A 183 -19.35 -10.93 2.44
C ALA A 183 -18.17 -10.41 3.28
N LEU A 184 -16.93 -10.68 2.86
CA LEU A 184 -15.74 -10.16 3.53
C LEU A 184 -15.60 -8.64 3.37
N LEU A 185 -15.82 -8.11 2.17
CA LEU A 185 -15.79 -6.65 1.93
C LEU A 185 -16.87 -5.92 2.73
N MET A 186 -18.09 -6.47 2.78
CA MET A 186 -19.19 -5.91 3.58
C MET A 186 -18.81 -5.82 5.06
N LYS A 187 -18.28 -6.92 5.63
CA LYS A 187 -17.80 -6.92 7.02
C LYS A 187 -16.69 -5.89 7.27
N ALA A 188 -15.78 -5.71 6.32
CA ALA A 188 -14.72 -4.70 6.42
C ALA A 188 -15.27 -3.27 6.39
N GLY A 189 -16.31 -3.02 5.58
CA GLY A 189 -17.04 -1.75 5.55
C GLY A 189 -17.81 -1.48 6.84
N GLU A 190 -18.55 -2.46 7.35
CA GLU A 190 -19.31 -2.37 8.61
C GLU A 190 -18.42 -2.13 9.83
N ALA A 191 -17.20 -2.69 9.83
CA ALA A 191 -16.21 -2.46 10.88
C ALA A 191 -15.59 -1.04 10.86
N GLY A 192 -16.02 -0.16 9.94
CA GLY A 192 -15.53 1.22 9.81
C GLY A 192 -14.15 1.33 9.18
N GLY A 193 -13.57 0.22 8.70
CA GLY A 193 -12.21 0.16 8.17
C GLY A 193 -12.07 0.47 6.68
N LEU A 194 -13.18 0.61 5.93
CA LEU A 194 -13.15 0.71 4.47
C LEU A 194 -14.07 1.82 3.94
N THR A 195 -13.47 2.88 3.40
CA THR A 195 -14.19 3.95 2.69
C THR A 195 -14.70 3.46 1.32
N ALA A 196 -15.63 4.18 0.69
CA ALA A 196 -16.05 3.88 -0.68
C ALA A 196 -14.88 3.87 -1.69
N ARG A 197 -13.88 4.74 -1.47
CA ARG A 197 -12.64 4.76 -2.27
C ARG A 197 -11.79 3.52 -1.98
N GLY A 198 -11.64 3.20 -0.70
CA GLY A 198 -10.97 1.99 -0.24
C GLY A 198 -11.59 0.74 -0.84
N TRP A 199 -12.92 0.67 -0.93
CA TRP A 199 -13.66 -0.42 -1.56
C TRP A 199 -13.26 -0.61 -3.02
N THR A 200 -13.44 0.44 -3.84
CA THR A 200 -13.10 0.42 -5.28
C THR A 200 -11.66 0.00 -5.51
N ARG A 201 -10.73 0.55 -4.73
CA ARG A 201 -9.32 0.22 -4.88
C ARG A 201 -8.96 -1.18 -4.36
N THR A 202 -9.68 -1.68 -3.35
CA THR A 202 -9.56 -3.08 -2.91
C THR A 202 -9.96 -4.04 -4.03
N LEU A 203 -11.04 -3.73 -4.75
CA LEU A 203 -11.46 -4.54 -5.91
C LEU A 203 -10.40 -4.54 -7.02
N ARG A 204 -9.84 -3.37 -7.36
CA ARG A 204 -8.76 -3.25 -8.35
C ARG A 204 -7.55 -4.11 -7.97
N LEU A 205 -7.15 -4.04 -6.71
CA LEU A 205 -6.03 -4.82 -6.21
C LEU A 205 -6.34 -6.32 -6.19
N ALA A 206 -7.52 -6.72 -5.71
CA ALA A 206 -7.94 -8.11 -5.69
C ALA A 206 -8.02 -8.71 -7.09
N ARG A 207 -8.38 -7.92 -8.11
CA ARG A 207 -8.33 -8.35 -9.52
C ARG A 207 -6.90 -8.61 -9.99
N THR A 208 -5.96 -7.72 -9.68
CA THR A 208 -4.54 -7.94 -10.00
C THR A 208 -3.98 -9.16 -9.28
N ILE A 209 -4.33 -9.38 -8.01
CA ILE A 209 -3.92 -10.58 -7.26
C ILE A 209 -4.51 -11.83 -7.90
N ALA A 210 -5.78 -11.80 -8.31
CA ALA A 210 -6.40 -12.92 -9.03
C ALA A 210 -5.69 -13.24 -10.35
N ASP A 211 -5.21 -12.23 -11.08
CA ASP A 211 -4.44 -12.42 -12.31
C ASP A 211 -3.07 -13.05 -12.03
N LEU A 212 -2.40 -12.62 -10.96
CA LEU A 212 -1.14 -13.22 -10.52
C LEU A 212 -1.30 -14.67 -10.04
N ASP A 213 -2.49 -15.03 -9.55
CA ASP A 213 -2.87 -16.39 -9.16
C ASP A 213 -3.40 -17.22 -10.35
N GLY A 214 -3.53 -16.63 -11.54
CA GLY A 214 -4.10 -17.28 -12.72
C GLY A 214 -5.59 -17.63 -12.59
N ALA A 215 -6.32 -16.95 -11.70
CA ALA A 215 -7.73 -17.21 -11.44
C ALA A 215 -8.65 -16.36 -12.35
N ASP A 216 -9.66 -17.00 -12.96
CA ASP A 216 -10.64 -16.31 -13.81
C ASP A 216 -11.43 -15.23 -13.04
N GLY A 217 -11.83 -15.55 -11.81
CA GLY A 217 -12.63 -14.69 -10.94
C GLY A 217 -11.89 -14.17 -9.72
N VAL A 218 -12.42 -13.09 -9.13
CA VAL A 218 -11.93 -12.60 -7.84
C VAL A 218 -12.55 -13.45 -6.72
N LEU A 219 -11.71 -14.17 -5.98
CA LEU A 219 -12.13 -15.06 -4.90
C LEU A 219 -11.87 -14.41 -3.55
N ARG A 220 -12.52 -14.93 -2.49
CA ARG A 220 -12.33 -14.42 -1.12
C ARG A 220 -10.86 -14.26 -0.71
N ARG A 221 -9.97 -15.16 -1.14
CA ARG A 221 -8.52 -15.07 -0.81
C ARG A 221 -7.86 -13.82 -1.39
N HIS A 222 -8.19 -13.44 -2.63
CA HIS A 222 -7.64 -12.25 -3.29
C HIS A 222 -8.15 -10.98 -2.60
N VAL A 223 -9.43 -10.97 -2.20
CA VAL A 223 -10.01 -9.88 -1.40
C VAL A 223 -9.33 -9.77 -0.04
N ALA A 224 -9.13 -10.90 0.64
CA ALA A 224 -8.47 -10.91 1.94
C ALA A 224 -7.06 -10.33 1.85
N GLU A 225 -6.26 -10.79 0.88
CA GLU A 225 -4.91 -10.29 0.64
C GLU A 225 -4.90 -8.80 0.28
N ALA A 226 -5.81 -8.35 -0.60
CA ALA A 226 -5.95 -6.93 -0.92
C ALA A 226 -6.26 -6.05 0.31
N LEU A 227 -7.12 -6.54 1.22
CA LEU A 227 -7.40 -5.87 2.49
C LEU A 227 -6.18 -5.87 3.43
N MET A 228 -5.33 -6.91 3.40
CA MET A 228 -4.11 -6.95 4.20
C MET A 228 -3.14 -5.83 3.82
N TYR A 229 -2.90 -5.64 2.52
CA TYR A 229 -2.02 -4.57 2.03
C TYR A 229 -2.59 -3.17 2.23
N ARG A 230 -3.90 -3.06 2.48
CA ARG A 230 -4.57 -1.78 2.75
C ARG A 230 -4.62 -1.39 4.21
N ARG A 231 -4.18 -2.23 5.13
CA ARG A 231 -4.21 -1.89 6.57
C ARG A 231 -3.41 -0.61 6.78
N SER A 232 -4.14 0.50 6.92
CA SER A 232 -3.59 1.80 7.24
C SER A 232 -2.85 1.71 8.57
N THR A 233 -1.61 2.15 8.59
CA THR A 233 -0.80 2.30 9.82
C THR A 233 -1.50 3.19 10.87
N VAL A 234 -2.41 4.08 10.44
CA VAL A 234 -3.26 4.87 11.35
C VAL A 234 -4.24 4.01 12.17
N GLY A 235 -4.68 2.86 11.64
CA GLY A 235 -5.53 1.87 12.34
C GLY A 235 -4.74 0.71 12.97
N ALA A 236 -3.45 0.55 12.62
CA ALA A 236 -2.56 -0.42 13.27
C ALA A 236 -2.40 -0.13 14.78
N HIS A 237 -2.71 1.09 15.22
CA HIS A 237 -2.79 1.45 16.63
C HIS A 237 -3.84 0.65 17.43
N GLU A 238 -5.03 0.39 16.89
CA GLU A 238 -6.04 -0.38 17.62
C GLU A 238 -5.75 -1.88 17.61
N ASP A 239 -5.22 -2.40 16.50
CA ASP A 239 -4.93 -3.83 16.34
C ASP A 239 -3.65 -4.26 17.07
N PHE A 240 -2.62 -3.41 17.15
CA PHE A 240 -1.41 -3.68 17.94
C PHE A 240 -1.73 -3.73 19.43
N ASP A 241 -2.56 -2.81 19.94
CA ASP A 241 -3.05 -2.84 21.32
C ASP A 241 -3.94 -4.07 21.61
N ARG A 242 -4.77 -4.50 20.64
CA ARG A 242 -5.59 -5.73 20.76
C ARG A 242 -4.76 -7.01 20.74
N GLN A 243 -3.73 -7.11 19.90
CA GLN A 243 -2.82 -8.26 19.86
C GLN A 243 -1.92 -8.33 21.10
N ALA A 244 -1.44 -7.19 21.60
CA ALA A 244 -0.69 -7.12 22.86
C ALA A 244 -1.56 -7.51 24.06
N SER A 245 -2.82 -7.06 24.10
CA SER A 245 -3.78 -7.40 25.16
C SER A 245 -4.20 -8.87 25.12
N ARG A 246 -4.35 -9.48 23.93
CA ARG A 246 -4.63 -10.92 23.77
C ARG A 246 -3.48 -11.81 24.25
N ARG A 247 -2.22 -11.38 24.09
CA ARG A 247 -1.04 -12.09 24.65
C ARG A 247 -0.91 -11.91 26.16
N ALA A 248 -1.33 -10.78 26.71
CA ALA A 248 -1.32 -10.54 28.16
C ALA A 248 -2.40 -11.35 28.92
N LEU A 249 -3.47 -11.78 28.25
CA LEU A 249 -4.55 -12.59 28.84
C LEU A 249 -4.25 -14.09 28.91
N PHE A 250 -3.15 -14.56 28.31
CA PHE A 250 -2.64 -15.92 28.44
C PHE A 250 -1.20 -15.89 28.95
N PRO A 251 -0.97 -15.73 30.26
CA PRO A 251 0.36 -15.95 30.79
C PRO A 251 0.71 -17.42 30.51
N VAL A 252 1.80 -17.62 29.75
CA VAL A 252 2.47 -18.91 29.67
C VAL A 252 2.81 -19.30 31.10
N GLN A 253 2.11 -20.29 31.65
CA GLN A 253 2.50 -20.90 32.91
C GLN A 253 3.83 -21.62 32.65
N GLU A 254 4.93 -21.02 33.11
CA GLU A 254 6.17 -21.75 33.35
C GLU A 254 5.87 -22.82 34.41
N SER A 255 5.70 -24.06 33.96
CA SER A 255 5.66 -25.22 34.83
C SER A 255 7.09 -25.52 35.28
N GLY A 256 7.43 -25.00 36.46
CA GLY A 256 8.63 -25.37 37.19
C GLY A 256 8.53 -26.78 37.77
N ALA A 257 9.53 -27.60 37.42
CA ALA A 257 10.09 -28.73 38.17
C ALA A 257 9.19 -29.96 38.49
N GLY A 258 9.54 -31.08 37.86
CA GLY A 258 9.12 -32.43 38.23
C GLY A 258 9.80 -33.48 37.37
N GLN A 259 11.08 -33.77 37.61
CA GLN A 259 11.79 -34.91 37.04
C GLN A 259 11.06 -36.21 37.32
N THR A 260 10.80 -37.02 36.29
CA THR A 260 10.90 -38.50 36.35
C THR A 260 11.23 -39.04 34.95
N PRO A 261 12.06 -40.10 34.82
CA PRO A 261 12.60 -40.54 33.55
C PRO A 261 11.65 -41.53 32.86
N PHE A 262 11.32 -41.29 31.59
CA PHE A 262 10.59 -42.24 30.77
C PHE A 262 11.51 -43.38 30.32
N VAL A 263 11.14 -44.61 30.68
CA VAL A 263 11.73 -45.87 30.21
C VAL A 263 11.03 -46.25 28.90
N TRP A 264 11.80 -46.65 27.89
CA TRP A 264 11.28 -47.17 26.63
C TRP A 264 10.83 -48.63 26.80
N ASN A 265 9.63 -48.95 26.31
CA ASN A 265 9.21 -50.26 25.81
C ASN A 265 8.26 -50.05 24.64
#